data_AF-A0A4C1Y818-F1
#
_entry.id   AF-A0A4C1Y818-F1
#
_cell.length_a   1.000
_cell.length_b   1.000
_cell.length_c   1.000
_cell.angle_alpha   90.00
_cell.angle_beta   90.00
_cell.angle_gamma   90.00
#
_symmetry.space_group_name_H-M   'P 1'
#
loop_
_entity.id
_entity.type
_entity.pdbx_description
1 polymer ?
#
loop_
_entity_poly.entity_id
_entity_poly.type
_entity_poly.pdbx_seq_one_letter_code
_entity_poly.pdbx_strand_id
1 'polypeptide(L)'
;MLGRKSKLSRRNKRTIYKMCIRTVMTYASPVFAHAAQKHYIDYRDLELPTISKYMKDASKRFFDIAGSHPNALLRAAVDYQPPHPTHLIRRPRNVLTDPPDALTAAVALMTSTTRMTDLE
;
A
#
# COMPACT_ATOMS: atom_id res chain seq x y z
N MET A 1 18.03 -6.00 21.38
CA MET A 1 18.95 -5.08 22.11
C MET A 1 18.24 -3.95 22.89
N LEU A 2 17.17 -3.34 22.37
CA LEU A 2 16.46 -2.24 23.06
C LEU A 2 15.21 -2.62 23.87
N GLY A 3 14.89 -3.91 23.99
CA GLY A 3 13.66 -4.39 24.65
C GLY A 3 13.59 -4.12 26.16
N ARG A 4 12.38 -4.29 26.71
CA ARG A 4 12.08 -4.06 28.15
C ARG A 4 12.92 -4.94 29.08
N LYS A 5 13.12 -6.22 28.71
CA LYS A 5 13.95 -7.21 29.44
C LYS A 5 15.45 -7.15 29.11
N SER A 6 15.92 -6.18 28.32
CA SER A 6 17.36 -6.10 28.02
C SER A 6 18.16 -5.67 29.26
N LYS A 7 19.25 -6.41 29.54
CA LYS A 7 20.23 -6.17 30.62
C LYS A 7 20.96 -4.80 30.56
N LEU A 8 20.85 -4.07 29.45
CA LEU A 8 21.45 -2.73 29.31
C LEU A 8 20.73 -1.66 30.15
N SER A 9 21.50 -0.78 30.77
CA SER A 9 20.98 0.38 31.50
C SER A 9 20.17 1.32 30.59
N ARG A 10 19.23 2.07 31.17
CA ARG A 10 18.42 3.04 30.42
C ARG A 10 19.27 4.10 29.70
N ARG A 11 20.38 4.55 30.31
CA ARG A 11 21.31 5.50 29.69
C ARG A 11 21.97 4.90 28.44
N ASN A 12 22.45 3.66 28.52
CA ASN A 12 23.11 2.99 27.40
C ASN A 12 22.14 2.70 26.25
N LYS A 13 20.90 2.30 26.57
CA LYS A 13 19.83 2.15 25.57
C LYS A 13 19.57 3.46 24.82
N ARG A 14 19.46 4.58 25.56
CA ARG A 14 19.23 5.91 24.97
C ARG A 14 20.40 6.32 24.06
N THR A 15 21.64 6.05 24.47
CA THR A 15 22.83 6.34 23.67
C THR A 15 22.84 5.52 22.39
N ILE A 16 22.62 4.20 22.46
CA ILE A 16 22.57 3.33 21.27
C ILE A 16 21.46 3.77 20.30
N TYR A 17 20.29 4.11 20.82
CA TYR A 17 19.19 4.58 19.98
C TYR A 17 19.51 5.90 19.29
N LYS A 18 20.06 6.89 20.02
CA LYS A 18 20.37 8.21 19.46
C LYS A 18 21.60 8.23 18.55
N MET A 19 22.64 7.47 18.89
CA MET A 19 23.91 7.47 18.17
C MET A 19 23.89 6.59 16.92
N CYS A 20 23.32 5.38 17.02
CA CYS A 20 23.42 4.40 15.95
C CYS A 20 22.10 4.32 15.19
N ILE A 21 21.01 3.97 15.86
CA ILE A 21 19.75 3.62 15.18
C ILE A 21 19.10 4.86 14.55
N ARG A 22 18.99 5.98 15.29
CA ARG A 22 18.43 7.22 14.76
C ARG A 22 19.26 7.76 13.61
N THR A 23 20.58 7.71 13.72
CA THR A 23 21.48 8.20 12.67
C THR A 23 21.31 7.38 11.39
N VAL A 24 21.33 6.06 11.49
CA VAL A 24 21.12 5.17 10.35
C VAL A 24 19.74 5.37 9.71
N MET A 25 18.66 5.40 10.50
CA MET A 25 17.30 5.56 9.97
C MET A 25 17.02 6.97 9.41
N THR A 26 17.56 8.02 10.04
CA THR A 26 17.24 9.41 9.67
C THR A 26 18.15 9.93 8.57
N TYR A 27 19.44 9.55 8.55
CA TYR A 27 20.40 10.02 7.55
C TYR A 27 20.52 9.12 6.32
N ALA A 28 20.05 7.87 6.34
CA ALA A 28 19.92 7.10 5.10
C ALA A 28 18.92 7.74 4.13
N SER A 29 17.80 8.28 4.64
CA SER A 29 16.74 8.89 3.83
C SER A 29 17.18 10.09 2.96
N PRO A 30 17.93 11.09 3.45
CA PRO A 30 18.36 12.22 2.62
C PRO A 30 19.37 11.82 1.54
N VAL A 31 20.21 10.80 1.77
CA VAL A 31 21.16 10.29 0.75
C VAL A 31 20.41 9.66 -0.42
N PHE A 32 19.38 8.86 -0.15
CA PHE A 32 18.51 8.31 -1.21
C PHE A 32 17.69 9.40 -1.92
N ALA A 33 17.21 10.41 -1.20
CA ALA A 33 16.46 11.52 -1.79
C ALA A 33 17.33 12.41 -2.72
N HIS A 34 18.59 12.67 -2.33
CA HIS A 34 19.52 13.44 -3.16
C HIS A 34 20.00 12.68 -4.40
N ALA A 35 20.18 11.35 -4.31
CA ALA A 35 20.50 10.52 -5.48
C ALA A 35 19.32 10.44 -6.46
N ALA A 36 18.08 10.32 -5.97
CA ALA A 36 16.88 10.27 -6.81
C ALA A 36 16.64 11.57 -7.60
N GLN A 37 17.01 12.74 -7.06
CA GLN A 37 16.92 14.01 -7.78
C GLN A 37 17.83 14.08 -9.02
N LYS A 38 19.04 13.48 -8.96
CA LYS A 38 19.97 13.47 -10.10
C LYS A 38 19.44 12.61 -11.26
N HIS A 39 18.80 11.48 -10.94
CA HIS A 39 18.21 10.61 -11.96
C HIS A 39 17.08 11.27 -12.75
N TYR A 40 16.37 12.26 -12.20
CA TYR A 40 15.31 12.97 -12.92
C TYR A 40 15.83 13.75 -14.14
N ILE A 41 17.07 14.25 -14.07
CA ILE A 41 17.73 15.02 -15.13
C ILE A 41 18.21 14.05 -16.23
N ASP A 42 18.80 12.91 -15.85
CA ASP A 42 19.30 11.90 -16.79
C ASP A 42 18.20 11.30 -17.70
N TYR A 43 16.94 11.20 -17.22
CA TYR A 43 15.82 10.71 -18.04
C TYR A 43 15.47 11.62 -19.21
N ARG A 44 15.79 12.92 -19.14
CA ARG A 44 15.56 13.88 -20.24
C ARG A 44 16.62 13.75 -21.32
N ASP A 45 17.87 13.52 -20.92
CA ASP A 45 19.01 13.41 -21.82
C ASP A 45 19.07 12.05 -22.54
N LEU A 46 18.50 11.00 -21.93
CA LEU A 46 18.41 9.65 -22.52
C LEU A 46 17.21 9.48 -23.48
N GLU A 47 16.49 10.57 -23.80
CA GLU A 47 15.27 10.60 -24.64
C GLU A 47 14.14 9.63 -24.23
N LEU A 48 14.22 9.03 -23.04
CA LEU A 48 13.23 8.03 -22.61
C LEU A 48 11.86 8.70 -22.41
N PRO A 49 10.79 8.14 -23.01
CA PRO A 49 9.47 8.67 -22.81
C PRO A 49 9.14 8.58 -21.32
N THR A 50 8.81 9.74 -20.72
CA THR A 50 8.32 9.78 -19.35
C THR A 50 7.15 8.81 -19.21
N ILE A 51 7.03 8.14 -18.06
CA ILE A 51 5.94 7.19 -17.79
C ILE A 51 4.57 7.77 -18.20
N SER A 52 4.35 9.07 -17.97
CA SER A 52 3.12 9.76 -18.41
C SER A 52 2.91 9.78 -19.93
N LYS A 53 3.97 9.99 -20.73
CA LYS A 53 3.92 9.95 -22.20
C LYS A 53 3.63 8.51 -22.67
N TYR A 54 4.38 7.54 -22.15
CA TYR A 54 4.16 6.13 -22.45
C TYR A 54 2.73 5.70 -22.13
N MET A 55 2.23 6.06 -20.94
CA MET A 55 0.87 5.71 -20.51
C MET A 55 -0.21 6.35 -21.40
N LYS A 56 0.00 7.59 -21.88
CA LYS A 56 -0.92 8.25 -22.83
C LYS A 56 -0.91 7.57 -24.20
N ASP A 57 0.28 7.26 -24.73
CA ASP A 57 0.41 6.63 -26.03
C ASP A 57 -0.14 5.19 -26.01
N ALA A 58 0.12 4.46 -24.93
CA ALA A 58 -0.43 3.12 -24.70
C ALA A 58 -1.95 3.16 -24.54
N SER A 59 -2.50 4.07 -23.72
CA SER A 59 -3.95 4.17 -23.53
C SER A 59 -4.65 4.48 -24.85
N LYS A 60 -4.13 5.41 -25.66
CA LYS A 60 -4.66 5.72 -26.99
C LYS A 60 -4.76 4.47 -27.86
N ARG A 61 -3.67 3.68 -27.95
CA ARG A 61 -3.66 2.43 -28.72
C ARG A 61 -4.70 1.42 -28.22
N PHE A 62 -4.88 1.29 -26.91
CA PHE A 62 -5.89 0.40 -26.34
C PHE A 62 -7.32 0.85 -26.71
N PHE A 63 -7.61 2.15 -26.65
CA PHE A 63 -8.92 2.67 -27.03
C PHE A 63 -9.19 2.55 -28.54
N ASP A 64 -8.19 2.74 -29.39
CA ASP A 64 -8.31 2.56 -30.85
C ASP A 64 -8.64 1.08 -31.21
N ILE A 65 -8.02 0.12 -30.50
CA ILE A 65 -8.33 -1.31 -30.64
C ILE A 65 -9.75 -1.62 -30.14
N ALA A 66 -10.16 -1.07 -29.00
CA ALA A 66 -11.50 -1.28 -28.46
C ALA A 66 -12.59 -0.71 -29.38
N GLY A 67 -12.35 0.45 -29.99
CA GLY A 67 -13.30 1.08 -30.93
C GLY A 67 -13.50 0.30 -32.23
N SER A 68 -12.48 -0.43 -32.68
CA SER A 68 -12.53 -1.30 -33.87
C SER A 68 -12.90 -2.75 -33.56
N HIS A 69 -13.19 -3.08 -32.30
CA HIS A 69 -13.42 -4.47 -31.89
C HIS A 69 -14.73 -5.02 -32.49
N PRO A 70 -14.76 -6.28 -32.97
CA PRO A 70 -15.98 -6.92 -33.46
C PRO A 70 -17.08 -7.11 -32.40
N ASN A 71 -16.76 -6.89 -31.12
CA ASN A 71 -17.70 -7.07 -30.01
C ASN A 71 -18.29 -5.70 -29.66
N ALA A 72 -19.59 -5.55 -29.89
CA ALA A 72 -20.32 -4.31 -29.63
C ALA A 72 -20.21 -3.84 -28.17
N LEU A 73 -20.09 -4.75 -27.20
CA LEU A 73 -19.94 -4.39 -25.78
C LEU A 73 -18.63 -3.66 -25.50
N LEU A 74 -17.53 -4.09 -26.13
CA LEU A 74 -16.21 -3.46 -25.96
C LEU A 74 -16.15 -2.11 -26.68
N ARG A 75 -16.82 -2.00 -27.83
CA ARG A 75 -16.94 -0.75 -28.57
C ARG A 75 -17.79 0.28 -27.81
N ALA A 76 -18.91 -0.12 -27.22
CA ALA A 76 -19.76 0.74 -26.41
C ALA A 76 -19.06 1.26 -25.14
N ALA A 77 -18.05 0.55 -24.63
CA ALA A 77 -17.28 0.99 -23.47
C ALA A 77 -16.37 2.20 -23.79
N VAL A 78 -15.97 2.40 -25.05
CA VAL A 78 -15.16 3.57 -25.46
C VAL A 78 -15.97 4.86 -25.36
N ASP A 79 -17.25 4.80 -25.71
CA ASP A 79 -18.18 5.94 -25.69
C ASP A 79 -18.92 6.06 -24.34
N TYR A 80 -18.54 5.27 -23.33
CA TYR A 80 -19.19 5.28 -22.03
C TYR A 80 -18.93 6.61 -21.32
N GLN A 81 -19.96 7.45 -21.25
CA GLN A 81 -19.94 8.62 -20.41
C GLN A 81 -20.37 8.22 -19.00
N PRO A 82 -19.47 8.29 -17.99
CA PRO A 82 -19.87 7.99 -16.63
C PRO A 82 -20.91 9.02 -16.18
N PRO A 83 -21.94 8.59 -15.41
CA PRO A 83 -22.88 9.53 -14.82
C PRO A 83 -22.13 10.59 -14.00
N HIS A 84 -22.59 11.84 -14.09
CA HIS A 84 -21.97 12.96 -13.38
C HIS A 84 -21.89 12.60 -11.89
N PRO A 85 -20.72 12.71 -11.24
CA PRO A 85 -20.54 12.28 -9.86
C PRO A 85 -21.31 13.23 -8.94
N THR A 86 -22.60 12.95 -8.73
CA THR A 86 -23.44 13.75 -7.84
C THR A 86 -22.97 13.63 -6.40
N HIS A 87 -22.51 12.44 -5.97
CA HIS A 87 -21.80 12.25 -4.71
C HIS A 87 -20.83 11.06 -4.85
N LEU A 88 -19.55 11.25 -4.53
CA LEU A 88 -18.58 10.14 -4.48
C LEU A 88 -18.92 9.24 -3.28
N ILE A 89 -19.81 8.27 -3.49
CA ILE A 89 -20.11 7.25 -2.49
C ILE A 89 -18.86 6.40 -2.35
N ARG A 90 -18.11 6.63 -1.27
CA ARG A 90 -17.08 5.70 -0.83
C ARG A 90 -17.75 4.34 -0.70
N ARG A 91 -17.22 3.32 -1.39
CA ARG A 91 -17.69 1.95 -1.18
C ARG A 91 -17.67 1.67 0.33
N PRO A 92 -18.81 1.33 0.94
CA PRO A 92 -18.80 0.94 2.34
C PRO A 92 -17.82 -0.22 2.47
N ARG A 93 -16.91 -0.16 3.45
CA ARG A 93 -16.08 -1.30 3.78
C ARG A 93 -17.05 -2.41 4.14
N ASN A 94 -17.07 -3.49 3.36
CA ASN A 94 -17.76 -4.69 3.80
C ASN A 94 -17.04 -5.08 5.11
N VAL A 95 -17.77 -4.98 6.20
CA VAL A 95 -17.53 -5.82 7.35
C VAL A 95 -18.53 -6.93 7.11
N LEU A 96 -18.04 -8.08 6.65
CA LEU A 96 -18.85 -9.28 6.57
C LEU A 96 -19.19 -9.68 8.02
N THR A 97 -20.28 -9.14 8.53
CA THR A 97 -20.92 -9.65 9.74
C THR A 97 -21.61 -10.94 9.35
N ASP A 98 -20.85 -12.02 9.34
CA ASP A 98 -21.41 -13.35 9.25
C ASP A 98 -22.29 -13.59 10.49
N PRO A 99 -23.50 -14.15 10.33
CA PRO A 99 -24.30 -14.61 11.46
C PRO A 99 -23.50 -15.66 12.25
N PRO A 100 -23.74 -15.79 13.57
CA PRO A 100 -22.96 -16.69 14.41
C PRO A 100 -23.08 -18.14 13.90
N ASP A 101 -21.98 -18.65 13.33
CA ASP A 101 -21.85 -20.03 12.88
C ASP A 101 -21.22 -20.91 13.97
N ALA A 102 -21.55 -22.20 13.97
CA ALA A 102 -21.11 -23.19 14.94
C ALA A 102 -19.57 -23.24 15.06
N LEU A 103 -18.86 -23.04 13.95
CA LEU A 103 -17.40 -22.99 13.92
C LEU A 103 -16.85 -21.74 14.65
N THR A 104 -17.52 -20.60 14.52
CA THR A 104 -17.15 -19.36 15.20
C THR A 104 -17.42 -19.45 16.70
N ALA A 105 -18.53 -20.09 17.10
CA ALA A 105 -18.85 -20.35 18.50
C ALA A 105 -17.81 -21.30 19.16
N ALA A 106 -17.39 -22.34 18.45
CA ALA A 106 -16.35 -23.26 18.93
C ALA A 106 -15.00 -22.55 19.14
N VAL A 107 -14.58 -21.70 18.20
CA VAL A 107 -13.33 -20.92 18.31
C VAL A 107 -13.39 -19.93 19.48
N ALA A 108 -14.53 -19.25 19.68
CA ALA A 108 -14.73 -18.37 20.83
C ALA A 108 -14.63 -19.15 22.16
N LEU A 109 -15.25 -20.33 22.24
CA LEU A 109 -15.19 -21.22 23.40
C LEU A 109 -13.75 -21.65 23.71
N MET A 110 -12.99 -22.06 22.68
CA MET A 110 -11.57 -22.43 22.78
C MET A 110 -10.71 -21.27 23.29
N THR A 111 -10.97 -20.03 22.85
CA THR A 111 -10.21 -18.86 23.34
C THR A 111 -10.59 -18.44 24.77
N SER A 112 -11.79 -18.81 25.24
CA SER A 112 -12.25 -18.51 26.60
C SER A 112 -11.69 -19.47 27.64
N THR A 113 -11.50 -20.75 27.30
CA THR A 113 -10.89 -21.75 28.20
C THR A 113 -9.38 -21.55 28.36
N THR A 114 -8.66 -21.10 27.33
CA THR A 114 -7.23 -20.76 27.45
C THR A 114 -6.98 -19.58 28.40
N ARG A 115 -7.93 -18.64 28.56
CA ARG A 115 -7.77 -17.49 29.47
C ARG A 115 -7.94 -17.82 30.95
N MET A 116 -8.50 -18.99 31.29
CA MET A 116 -8.66 -19.43 32.69
C MET A 116 -7.43 -20.20 33.21
N THR A 117 -6.53 -20.66 32.33
CA THR A 117 -5.33 -21.42 32.73
C THR A 117 -4.06 -20.57 32.91
N ASP A 118 -4.12 -19.26 32.63
CA ASP A 118 -2.99 -18.32 32.77
C ASP A 118 -3.02 -17.52 34.09
N LEU A 119 -3.83 -17.94 35.08
CA LEU A 119 -4.00 -17.29 36.38
C LEU A 119 -3.72 -18.22 37.60
N GLU A 120 -2.85 -19.21 37.45
CA GLU A 120 -2.16 -19.85 38.59
C GLU A 120 -0.65 -19.56 38.57
#